data_AF-A0A6A7LP75-F1
#
_entry.id   AF-A0A6A7LP75-F1
#
_cell.length_a   1.000
_cell.length_b   1.000
_cell.length_c   1.000
_cell.angle_alpha   90.00
_cell.angle_beta   90.00
_cell.angle_gamma   90.00
#
_symmetry.space_group_name_H-M   'P 1'
#
loop_
_entity.id
_entity.type
_entity.pdbx_description
1 polymer ?
#
loop_
_entity_poly.entity_id
_entity_poly.type
_entity_poly.pdbx_seq_one_letter_code
_entity_poly.pdbx_strand_id
1 'polypeptide(L)'
;MTGPSSRLRVAFLASVTGAILLVTACQAPSGAAPTPAPVSDPTPATASTSRCPPAVVDGPVPTPVPTPAPPSRPDGIFTPNTNREIYQRISCDYQEIVTLTNQVNEGKPLPVADILRIYEEAKVARVGDSARILRDFARADARVEEFPDSVAFYDSPSFLDDPVIDAINGTGSAAGYSPAQRAQVIQKGVLRIIYHWSARYVARGGAQLNPGLVDEAWAVYMGYEVNGKYPASLSATAVAREGNFNRPGSIDTPLREALSRAQKAATDKDASAYEDAANDVYSRFNAIFYLSTARYLNESVRSAQAGSADRAAAQQIEGLSFYRSIQPTVATADSAADSTIVSYFTAAPGSLTVQRRDDALAALNRAFEALLLQPSDRVTPASFS
;
A
#
# COMPACT_ATOMS: atom_id res chain seq x y z
N MET A 1 37.06 24.68 30.26
CA MET A 1 36.77 23.25 30.52
C MET A 1 35.88 22.76 29.40
N THR A 2 36.52 22.09 28.45
CA THR A 2 35.97 21.53 27.22
C THR A 2 35.54 20.09 27.43
N GLY A 3 34.41 19.68 26.86
CA GLY A 3 34.04 18.27 26.74
C GLY A 3 32.65 18.06 26.12
N PRO A 4 32.56 17.69 24.83
CA PRO A 4 31.33 17.26 24.17
C PRO A 4 31.22 15.73 24.14
N SER A 5 30.01 15.19 24.31
CA SER A 5 29.73 13.74 24.22
C SER A 5 29.26 13.33 22.82
N SER A 6 30.23 12.82 22.07
CA SER A 6 30.22 11.61 21.22
C SER A 6 28.99 11.27 20.35
N ARG A 7 29.13 11.55 19.06
CA ARG A 7 28.45 10.83 17.96
C ARG A 7 29.20 9.52 17.66
N LEU A 8 28.51 8.39 17.67
CA LEU A 8 29.05 7.10 17.25
C LEU A 8 29.02 7.03 15.72
N ARG A 9 30.20 7.00 15.08
CA ARG A 9 30.39 6.59 13.69
C ARG A 9 31.05 5.23 13.70
N VAL A 10 30.38 4.21 13.17
CA VAL A 10 31.00 2.90 12.93
C VAL A 10 31.45 2.87 11.47
N ALA A 11 32.77 2.83 11.29
CA ALA A 11 33.43 2.51 10.04
C ALA A 11 33.59 0.98 9.93
N PHE A 12 33.43 0.42 8.74
CA PHE A 12 33.94 -0.92 8.46
C PHE A 12 34.74 -0.97 7.16
N LEU A 13 35.85 -1.69 7.29
CA LEU A 13 37.00 -1.83 6.41
C LEU A 13 36.67 -2.56 5.10
N ALA A 14 37.25 -2.06 4.01
CA ALA A 14 37.49 -2.82 2.79
C ALA A 14 38.69 -3.76 2.99
N SER A 15 38.63 -4.96 2.41
CA SER A 15 39.82 -5.71 2.03
C SER A 15 39.57 -6.54 0.77
N VAL A 16 40.57 -6.48 -0.12
CA VAL A 16 40.63 -6.99 -1.49
C VAL A 16 41.34 -8.34 -1.48
N THR A 17 41.04 -9.21 -2.46
CA THR A 17 42.00 -9.87 -3.41
C THR A 17 41.57 -11.32 -3.74
N GLY A 18 41.60 -11.66 -5.04
CA GLY A 18 41.82 -13.05 -5.49
C GLY A 18 41.05 -13.48 -6.74
N ALA A 19 41.57 -13.17 -7.93
CA ALA A 19 41.10 -13.68 -9.21
C ALA A 19 41.75 -15.03 -9.57
N ILE A 20 41.00 -15.97 -10.16
CA ILE A 20 41.50 -16.98 -11.11
C ILE A 20 40.45 -17.22 -12.21
N LEU A 21 40.86 -16.97 -13.46
CA LEU A 21 40.21 -17.41 -14.71
C LEU A 21 40.38 -18.92 -14.90
N LEU A 22 39.36 -19.59 -15.44
CA LEU A 22 39.54 -20.75 -16.32
C LEU A 22 38.43 -20.77 -17.38
N VAL A 23 38.86 -20.74 -18.64
CA VAL A 23 38.05 -20.84 -19.86
C VAL A 23 37.96 -22.30 -20.27
N THR A 24 36.76 -22.79 -20.59
CA THR A 24 36.57 -23.90 -21.53
C THR A 24 35.23 -23.74 -22.24
N ALA A 25 35.28 -23.61 -23.56
CA ALA A 25 34.14 -23.68 -24.47
C ALA A 25 33.96 -25.12 -24.96
N CYS A 26 32.71 -25.55 -25.17
CA CYS A 26 32.31 -26.43 -26.28
C CYS A 26 30.78 -26.53 -26.42
N GLN A 27 30.31 -26.04 -27.58
CA GLN A 27 29.25 -26.52 -28.47
C GLN A 27 27.90 -27.06 -27.94
N ALA A 28 26.85 -26.47 -28.54
CA ALA A 28 25.45 -26.85 -28.49
C ALA A 28 25.14 -28.19 -29.20
N PRO A 29 23.99 -28.77 -28.88
CA PRO A 29 23.11 -29.30 -29.90
C PRO A 29 21.71 -28.65 -29.86
N SER A 30 21.23 -28.41 -31.06
CA SER A 30 19.90 -28.00 -31.47
C SER A 30 18.80 -28.90 -30.90
N GLY A 31 17.81 -28.31 -30.23
CA GLY A 31 16.57 -28.96 -29.85
C GLY A 31 15.44 -27.93 -29.89
N ALA A 32 14.47 -28.14 -30.78
CA ALA A 32 13.32 -27.28 -30.95
C ALA A 32 12.55 -27.13 -29.62
N ALA A 33 12.31 -25.88 -29.21
CA ALA A 33 11.49 -25.58 -28.04
C ALA A 33 10.02 -25.94 -28.34
N PRO A 34 9.33 -26.66 -27.43
CA PRO A 34 7.90 -26.92 -27.57
C PRO A 34 7.13 -25.61 -27.37
N THR A 35 6.19 -25.35 -28.28
CA THR A 35 5.21 -24.27 -28.21
C THR A 35 4.50 -24.30 -26.85
N PRO A 36 4.49 -23.21 -26.05
CA PRO A 36 3.67 -23.18 -24.85
C PRO A 36 2.20 -23.15 -25.26
N ALA A 37 1.43 -24.08 -24.68
CA ALA A 37 -0.01 -24.14 -24.80
C ALA A 37 -0.66 -22.80 -24.35
N PRO A 38 -1.79 -22.40 -24.95
CA PRO A 38 -2.53 -21.23 -24.49
C PRO A 38 -2.93 -21.44 -23.03
N VAL A 39 -2.44 -20.57 -22.15
CA VAL A 39 -2.92 -20.49 -20.77
C VAL A 39 -4.35 -19.99 -20.84
N SER A 40 -5.30 -20.88 -20.56
CA SER A 40 -6.71 -20.56 -20.47
C SER A 40 -6.91 -19.48 -19.40
N ASP A 41 -7.31 -18.28 -19.84
CA ASP A 41 -7.87 -17.27 -18.95
C ASP A 41 -9.10 -17.87 -18.23
N PRO A 42 -9.22 -17.74 -16.90
CA PRO A 42 -10.49 -18.01 -16.25
C PRO A 42 -11.49 -16.94 -16.71
N THR A 43 -12.44 -17.36 -17.52
CA THR A 43 -13.71 -16.67 -17.79
C THR A 43 -14.28 -16.11 -16.49
N PRO A 44 -14.76 -14.84 -16.46
CA PRO A 44 -15.28 -14.26 -15.25
C PRO A 44 -16.56 -15.00 -14.85
N ALA A 45 -16.48 -15.74 -13.74
CA ALA A 45 -17.66 -16.18 -13.02
C ALA A 45 -18.49 -14.95 -12.66
N THR A 46 -19.78 -15.01 -12.98
CA THR A 46 -20.81 -14.01 -12.68
C THR A 46 -20.64 -13.48 -11.25
N ALA A 47 -20.27 -12.20 -11.15
CA ALA A 47 -20.06 -11.51 -9.90
C ALA A 47 -21.38 -11.41 -9.13
N SER A 48 -21.54 -12.27 -8.12
CA SER A 48 -22.41 -11.94 -6.99
C SER A 48 -21.76 -10.75 -6.29
N THR A 49 -22.24 -9.54 -6.58
CA THR A 49 -21.62 -8.30 -6.11
C THR A 49 -21.78 -8.21 -4.59
N SER A 50 -20.80 -8.76 -3.87
CA SER A 50 -20.61 -8.58 -2.44
C SER A 50 -20.24 -7.11 -2.20
N ARG A 51 -21.25 -6.25 -2.07
CA ARG A 51 -21.11 -4.83 -1.78
C ARG A 51 -21.31 -4.58 -0.30
N CYS A 52 -20.62 -3.56 0.22
CA CYS A 52 -20.93 -3.05 1.55
C CYS A 52 -22.42 -2.67 1.66
N PRO A 53 -23.02 -2.83 2.85
CA PRO A 53 -24.34 -2.28 3.11
C PRO A 53 -24.33 -0.75 2.95
N PRO A 54 -25.49 -0.13 2.66
CA PRO A 54 -25.60 1.33 2.56
C PRO A 54 -25.20 2.02 3.88
N ALA A 55 -25.03 3.35 3.82
CA ALA A 55 -24.78 4.17 5.00
C ALA A 55 -25.86 3.95 6.07
N VAL A 56 -25.47 3.98 7.34
CA VAL A 56 -26.42 3.91 8.46
C VAL A 56 -26.92 5.33 8.72
N VAL A 57 -28.16 5.59 8.30
CA VAL A 57 -28.86 6.85 8.56
C VAL A 57 -29.86 6.59 9.69
N ASP A 58 -29.69 7.26 10.82
CA ASP A 58 -30.67 7.13 11.90
C ASP A 58 -32.00 7.76 11.45
N GLY A 59 -33.05 6.94 11.40
CA GLY A 59 -34.42 7.44 11.23
C GLY A 59 -34.91 8.13 12.51
N PRO A 60 -36.02 8.91 12.45
CA PRO A 60 -36.58 9.54 13.64
C PRO A 60 -37.16 8.46 14.56
N VAL A 61 -36.37 7.96 15.51
CA VAL A 61 -36.81 7.05 16.57
C VAL A 61 -36.95 7.84 17.88
N PRO A 62 -38.05 7.68 18.66
CA PRO A 62 -38.20 8.37 19.93
C PRO A 62 -37.13 7.87 20.89
N THR A 63 -36.42 8.79 21.54
CA THR A 63 -35.28 8.58 22.42
C THR A 63 -35.55 7.60 23.57
N PRO A 64 -34.93 6.41 23.61
CA PRO A 64 -34.42 5.86 24.84
C PRO A 64 -33.01 6.44 25.09
N VAL A 65 -32.55 6.42 26.34
CA VAL A 65 -31.17 6.76 26.71
C VAL A 65 -30.18 6.07 25.76
N PRO A 66 -29.17 6.77 25.20
CA PRO A 66 -28.26 6.16 24.25
C PRO A 66 -27.42 5.10 24.97
N THR A 67 -27.80 3.84 24.80
CA THR A 67 -26.93 2.71 25.13
C THR A 67 -25.68 2.84 24.27
N PRO A 68 -24.46 2.82 24.83
CA PRO A 68 -23.24 2.84 24.03
C PRO A 68 -23.29 1.71 23.01
N ALA A 69 -23.00 2.01 21.75
CA ALA A 69 -22.94 0.98 20.72
C ALA A 69 -21.91 -0.11 21.12
N PRO A 70 -22.22 -1.40 20.89
CA PRO A 70 -21.29 -2.47 21.24
C PRO A 70 -19.98 -2.33 20.44
N PRO A 71 -18.84 -2.85 20.96
CA PRO A 71 -17.59 -2.86 20.22
C PRO A 71 -17.73 -3.47 18.83
N SER A 72 -16.85 -3.06 17.90
CA SER A 72 -16.81 -3.65 16.57
C SER A 72 -16.60 -5.17 16.65
N ARG A 73 -17.08 -5.91 15.66
CA ARG A 73 -16.91 -7.36 15.62
C ARG A 73 -15.40 -7.71 15.55
N PRO A 74 -14.90 -8.66 16.36
CA PRO A 74 -13.52 -9.13 16.26
C PRO A 74 -13.28 -9.88 14.94
N ASP A 75 -12.04 -9.87 14.45
CA ASP A 75 -11.65 -10.58 13.21
C ASP A 75 -11.05 -11.98 13.46
N GLY A 76 -11.06 -12.44 14.72
CA GLY A 76 -10.44 -13.69 15.16
C GLY A 76 -8.99 -13.57 15.63
N ILE A 77 -8.33 -12.43 15.41
CA ILE A 77 -6.96 -12.12 15.89
C ILE A 77 -6.98 -10.86 16.76
N PHE A 78 -7.62 -9.81 16.29
CA PHE A 78 -7.79 -8.54 16.99
C PHE A 78 -9.20 -8.44 17.56
N THR A 79 -9.29 -7.96 18.80
CA THR A 79 -10.58 -7.72 19.48
C THR A 79 -10.66 -6.24 19.85
N PRO A 80 -11.46 -5.42 19.14
CA PRO A 80 -11.56 -4.00 19.44
C PRO A 80 -12.31 -3.78 20.76
N ASN A 81 -11.87 -2.79 21.54
CA ASN A 81 -12.51 -2.41 22.81
C ASN A 81 -13.70 -1.48 22.61
N THR A 82 -13.80 -0.85 21.43
CA THR A 82 -14.77 0.20 21.11
C THR A 82 -15.42 -0.03 19.74
N ASN A 83 -16.58 0.61 19.50
CA ASN A 83 -17.21 0.56 18.19
C ASN A 83 -16.44 1.44 17.20
N ARG A 84 -15.93 0.84 16.13
CA ARG A 84 -15.15 1.49 15.07
C ARG A 84 -15.73 1.30 13.67
N GLU A 85 -17.03 1.02 13.58
CA GLU A 85 -17.71 0.75 12.32
C GLU A 85 -17.53 1.88 11.29
N ILE A 86 -17.63 3.15 11.73
CA ILE A 86 -17.46 4.30 10.83
C ILE A 86 -16.08 4.32 10.13
N TYR A 87 -15.02 3.82 10.80
CA TYR A 87 -13.68 3.70 10.21
C TYR A 87 -13.58 2.51 9.27
N GLN A 88 -14.20 1.38 9.63
CA GLN A 88 -14.26 0.21 8.75
C GLN A 88 -14.94 0.54 7.42
N ARG A 89 -15.97 1.40 7.45
CA ARG A 89 -16.70 1.83 6.25
C ARG A 89 -15.89 2.69 5.26
N ILE A 90 -14.70 3.16 5.60
CA ILE A 90 -13.79 3.82 4.64
C ILE A 90 -13.47 2.89 3.45
N SER A 91 -13.32 1.58 3.71
CA SER A 91 -13.07 0.60 2.64
C SER A 91 -14.23 0.47 1.67
N CYS A 92 -15.45 0.78 2.10
CA CYS A 92 -16.64 0.74 1.25
C CYS A 92 -16.63 1.87 0.22
N ASP A 93 -16.25 3.08 0.62
CA ASP A 93 -16.08 4.18 -0.32
C ASP A 93 -14.94 3.90 -1.30
N TYR A 94 -13.84 3.31 -0.83
CA TYR A 94 -12.79 2.83 -1.72
C TYR A 94 -13.29 1.73 -2.68
N GLN A 95 -14.10 0.77 -2.22
CA GLN A 95 -14.70 -0.26 -3.08
C GLN A 95 -15.56 0.34 -4.21
N GLU A 96 -16.34 1.37 -3.90
CA GLU A 96 -17.15 2.08 -4.89
C GLU A 96 -16.27 2.83 -5.89
N ILE A 97 -15.22 3.52 -5.44
CA ILE A 97 -14.23 4.16 -6.32
C ILE A 97 -13.54 3.14 -7.23
N VAL A 98 -13.15 1.97 -6.71
CA VAL A 98 -12.58 0.87 -7.51
C VAL A 98 -13.57 0.40 -8.57
N THR A 99 -14.84 0.24 -8.20
CA THR A 99 -15.90 -0.17 -9.13
C THR A 99 -16.09 0.84 -10.25
N LEU A 100 -16.11 2.13 -9.93
CA LEU A 100 -16.25 3.22 -10.89
C LEU A 100 -15.03 3.34 -11.81
N THR A 101 -13.82 3.28 -11.25
CA THR A 101 -12.58 3.38 -12.04
C THR A 101 -12.38 2.18 -12.96
N ASN A 102 -12.81 0.98 -12.57
CA ASN A 102 -12.69 -0.22 -13.40
C ASN A 102 -13.61 -0.22 -14.64
N GLN A 103 -14.56 0.71 -14.77
CA GLN A 103 -15.37 0.86 -15.98
C GLN A 103 -14.52 1.17 -17.23
N VAL A 104 -13.31 1.73 -17.05
CA VAL A 104 -12.37 1.95 -18.16
C VAL A 104 -11.94 0.66 -18.86
N ASN A 105 -11.99 -0.48 -18.16
CA ASN A 105 -11.70 -1.79 -18.75
C ASN A 105 -12.81 -2.24 -19.73
N GLU A 106 -13.99 -1.63 -19.64
CA GLU A 106 -15.13 -1.83 -20.55
C GLU A 106 -15.15 -0.77 -21.68
N GLY A 107 -14.09 0.02 -21.83
CA GLY A 107 -14.00 1.11 -22.81
C GLY A 107 -14.82 2.35 -22.43
N LYS A 108 -15.38 2.42 -21.22
CA LYS A 108 -16.12 3.59 -20.74
C LYS A 108 -15.16 4.67 -20.25
N PRO A 109 -15.50 5.97 -20.38
CA PRO A 109 -14.73 7.03 -19.76
C PRO A 109 -14.77 6.92 -18.22
N LEU A 110 -13.78 7.50 -17.55
CA LEU A 110 -13.79 7.62 -16.09
C LEU A 110 -15.00 8.47 -15.65
N PRO A 111 -15.86 7.98 -14.74
CA PRO A 111 -17.00 8.73 -14.22
C PRO A 111 -16.53 9.74 -13.15
N VAL A 112 -15.87 10.82 -13.62
CA VAL A 112 -15.19 11.82 -12.78
C VAL A 112 -16.08 12.37 -11.66
N ALA A 113 -17.30 12.81 -12.00
CA ALA A 113 -18.22 13.41 -11.02
C ALA A 113 -18.62 12.44 -9.90
N ASP A 114 -18.86 11.16 -10.23
CA ASP A 114 -19.20 10.16 -9.22
C ASP A 114 -18.01 9.80 -8.33
N ILE A 115 -16.81 9.74 -8.90
CA ILE A 115 -15.58 9.50 -8.13
C ILE A 115 -15.31 10.67 -7.18
N LEU A 116 -15.42 11.92 -7.65
CA LEU A 116 -15.25 13.12 -6.82
C LEU A 116 -16.26 13.13 -5.68
N ARG A 117 -17.54 12.88 -5.96
CA ARG A 117 -18.58 12.84 -4.93
C ARG A 117 -18.24 11.88 -3.79
N ILE A 118 -17.75 10.68 -4.11
CA ILE A 118 -17.36 9.72 -3.06
C ILE A 118 -16.09 10.18 -2.33
N TYR A 119 -15.10 10.68 -3.07
CA TYR A 119 -13.81 11.08 -2.51
C TYR A 119 -13.88 12.33 -1.61
N GLU A 120 -14.69 13.31 -2.01
CA GLU A 120 -14.83 14.64 -1.38
C GLU A 120 -15.95 14.67 -0.33
N GLU A 121 -16.96 13.81 -0.44
CA GLU A 121 -18.13 13.90 0.44
C GLU A 121 -18.35 12.63 1.27
N ALA A 122 -17.70 11.51 0.97
CA ALA A 122 -18.04 10.17 1.48
C ALA A 122 -19.49 9.74 1.15
N LYS A 123 -19.66 8.49 0.73
CA LYS A 123 -20.99 7.94 0.39
C LYS A 123 -21.44 6.93 1.44
N VAL A 124 -20.56 6.01 1.82
CA VAL A 124 -20.82 4.88 2.71
C VAL A 124 -20.10 5.02 4.05
N ALA A 125 -18.97 5.74 4.12
CA ALA A 125 -18.21 5.97 5.34
C ALA A 125 -18.89 6.97 6.29
N ARG A 126 -20.13 6.67 6.67
CA ARG A 126 -21.05 7.52 7.44
C ARG A 126 -21.83 6.69 8.46
N VAL A 127 -22.01 7.27 9.65
CA VAL A 127 -22.89 6.76 10.72
C VAL A 127 -23.59 7.97 11.35
N GLY A 128 -24.92 8.04 11.21
CA GLY A 128 -25.68 9.25 11.52
C GLY A 128 -25.16 10.44 10.71
N ASP A 129 -24.96 11.58 11.36
CA ASP A 129 -24.41 12.80 10.73
C ASP A 129 -22.87 12.80 10.62
N SER A 130 -22.20 11.80 11.20
CA SER A 130 -20.74 11.71 11.16
C SER A 130 -20.25 11.03 9.88
N ALA A 131 -19.19 11.59 9.28
CA ALA A 131 -18.54 11.03 8.09
C ALA A 131 -17.02 10.86 8.28
N ARG A 132 -16.44 9.95 7.49
CA ARG A 132 -15.00 9.78 7.32
C ARG A 132 -14.66 9.98 5.84
N ILE A 133 -14.27 11.21 5.51
CA ILE A 133 -14.03 11.65 4.14
C ILE A 133 -12.56 11.46 3.77
N LEU A 134 -12.30 10.80 2.65
CA LEU A 134 -10.95 10.49 2.16
C LEU A 134 -10.15 11.76 1.87
N ARG A 135 -10.75 12.74 1.19
CA ARG A 135 -10.08 13.99 0.85
C ARG A 135 -9.81 14.87 2.06
N ASP A 136 -10.76 15.00 2.98
CA ASP A 136 -10.56 15.75 4.22
C ASP A 136 -9.37 15.22 5.00
N PHE A 137 -9.24 13.90 5.10
CA PHE A 137 -8.06 13.28 5.68
C PHE A 137 -6.77 13.65 4.93
N ALA A 138 -6.78 13.54 3.60
CA ALA A 138 -5.61 13.73 2.76
C ALA A 138 -5.10 15.19 2.74
N ARG A 139 -5.99 16.17 2.97
CA ARG A 139 -5.69 17.60 2.92
C ARG A 139 -5.59 18.28 4.29
N ALA A 140 -5.89 17.58 5.39
CA ALA A 140 -5.90 18.21 6.71
C ALA A 140 -4.53 18.82 7.04
N ASP A 141 -4.49 20.07 7.53
CA ASP A 141 -3.25 20.77 7.90
C ASP A 141 -2.38 19.96 8.88
N ALA A 142 -3.02 19.17 9.75
CA ALA A 142 -2.34 18.26 10.68
C ALA A 142 -1.42 17.24 9.98
N ARG A 143 -1.60 16.95 8.68
CA ARG A 143 -0.70 16.06 7.91
C ARG A 143 0.71 16.63 7.79
N VAL A 144 0.87 17.95 7.82
CA VAL A 144 2.20 18.59 7.81
C VAL A 144 3.00 18.25 9.06
N GLU A 145 2.34 18.24 10.22
CA GLU A 145 2.97 17.88 11.49
C GLU A 145 3.11 16.36 11.66
N GLU A 146 2.13 15.58 11.19
CA GLU A 146 2.14 14.13 11.32
C GLU A 146 3.13 13.45 10.34
N PHE A 147 3.39 14.04 9.17
CA PHE A 147 4.24 13.47 8.12
C PHE A 147 5.22 14.50 7.51
N PRO A 148 6.07 15.16 8.32
CA PRO A 148 6.92 16.26 7.87
C PRO A 148 7.91 15.82 6.77
N ASP A 149 8.47 14.61 6.89
CA ASP A 149 9.42 14.09 5.90
C ASP A 149 8.77 13.87 4.53
N SER A 150 7.50 13.43 4.52
CA SER A 150 6.77 13.27 3.26
C SER A 150 6.41 14.61 2.63
N VAL A 151 6.01 15.59 3.44
CA VAL A 151 5.74 16.96 2.95
C VAL A 151 7.00 17.58 2.38
N ALA A 152 8.13 17.47 3.08
CA ALA A 152 9.42 17.97 2.60
C ALA A 152 9.89 17.26 1.33
N PHE A 153 9.72 15.93 1.26
CA PHE A 153 10.14 15.15 0.10
C PHE A 153 9.31 15.47 -1.16
N TYR A 154 7.99 15.58 -1.02
CA TYR A 154 7.10 15.87 -2.15
C TYR A 154 6.94 17.36 -2.44
N ASP A 155 7.52 18.23 -1.60
CA ASP A 155 7.32 19.68 -1.63
C ASP A 155 5.83 20.06 -1.72
N SER A 156 4.99 19.34 -0.95
CA SER A 156 3.55 19.54 -0.95
C SER A 156 2.92 19.22 0.40
N PRO A 157 2.18 20.18 1.01
CA PRO A 157 1.41 19.91 2.22
C PRO A 157 0.22 18.97 1.96
N SER A 158 -0.20 18.82 0.70
CA SER A 158 -1.28 17.96 0.25
C SER A 158 -0.77 16.75 -0.54
N PHE A 159 0.43 16.26 -0.23
CA PHE A 159 1.11 15.15 -0.93
C PHE A 159 0.29 13.84 -1.07
N LEU A 160 -0.76 13.67 -0.26
CA LEU A 160 -1.71 12.56 -0.33
C LEU A 160 -2.86 12.83 -1.30
N ASP A 161 -3.35 14.07 -1.39
CA ASP A 161 -4.46 14.48 -2.25
C ASP A 161 -4.01 14.78 -3.67
N ASP A 162 -2.91 15.52 -3.85
CA ASP A 162 -2.48 16.04 -5.16
C ASP A 162 -2.43 14.95 -6.24
N PRO A 163 -1.81 13.77 -6.02
CA PRO A 163 -1.77 12.74 -7.05
C PRO A 163 -3.15 12.14 -7.36
N VAL A 164 -4.04 12.06 -6.36
CA VAL A 164 -5.39 11.50 -6.53
C VAL A 164 -6.26 12.49 -7.29
N ILE A 165 -6.29 13.75 -6.89
CA ILE A 165 -7.12 14.77 -7.54
C ILE A 165 -6.64 15.07 -8.96
N ASP A 166 -5.32 15.09 -9.20
CA ASP A 166 -4.75 15.18 -10.54
C ASP A 166 -5.23 14.03 -11.43
N ALA A 167 -5.20 12.79 -10.91
CA ALA A 167 -5.66 11.63 -11.66
C ALA A 167 -7.18 11.62 -11.88
N ILE A 168 -7.99 12.09 -10.92
CA ILE A 168 -9.44 12.20 -11.09
C ILE A 168 -9.78 13.25 -12.14
N ASN A 169 -9.06 14.36 -12.20
CA ASN A 169 -9.32 15.45 -13.17
C ASN A 169 -8.58 15.28 -14.50
N GLY A 170 -7.54 14.45 -14.55
CA GLY A 170 -6.67 14.33 -15.73
C GLY A 170 -5.77 15.55 -15.91
N THR A 171 -5.30 16.11 -14.80
CA THR A 171 -4.50 17.35 -14.74
C THR A 171 -3.13 17.09 -14.11
N GLY A 172 -2.29 18.13 -14.05
CA GLY A 172 -1.02 18.10 -13.33
C GLY A 172 -0.15 16.91 -13.72
N SER A 173 0.25 16.12 -12.72
CA SER A 173 1.09 14.93 -12.91
C SER A 173 0.44 13.82 -13.76
N ALA A 174 -0.88 13.88 -13.97
CA ALA A 174 -1.67 12.92 -14.73
C ALA A 174 -2.17 13.45 -16.09
N ALA A 175 -1.77 14.65 -16.53
CA ALA A 175 -2.26 15.26 -17.78
C ALA A 175 -1.98 14.43 -19.05
N GLY A 176 -0.97 13.57 -19.02
CA GLY A 176 -0.61 12.66 -20.12
C GLY A 176 -1.04 11.20 -19.91
N TYR A 177 -1.76 10.90 -18.84
CA TYR A 177 -2.12 9.51 -18.49
C TYR A 177 -3.38 9.05 -19.23
N SER A 178 -3.34 7.81 -19.73
CA SER A 178 -4.52 7.12 -20.25
C SER A 178 -5.56 6.89 -19.14
N PRO A 179 -6.85 6.63 -19.48
CA PRO A 179 -7.85 6.28 -18.48
C PRO A 179 -7.46 5.10 -17.59
N ALA A 180 -6.78 4.09 -18.16
CA ALA A 180 -6.27 2.95 -17.40
C ALA A 180 -5.16 3.35 -16.41
N GLN A 181 -4.22 4.20 -16.82
CA GLN A 181 -3.18 4.73 -15.93
C GLN A 181 -3.78 5.58 -14.81
N ARG A 182 -4.73 6.47 -15.14
CA ARG A 182 -5.44 7.30 -14.17
C ARG A 182 -6.21 6.44 -13.16
N ALA A 183 -6.90 5.38 -13.60
CA ALA A 183 -7.55 4.43 -12.72
C ALA A 183 -6.57 3.82 -11.70
N GLN A 184 -5.35 3.46 -12.12
CA GLN A 184 -4.34 2.93 -11.21
C GLN A 184 -3.90 3.97 -10.16
N VAL A 185 -3.64 5.22 -10.57
CA VAL A 185 -3.25 6.28 -9.63
C VAL A 185 -4.36 6.55 -8.61
N ILE A 186 -5.62 6.63 -9.05
CA ILE A 186 -6.77 6.84 -8.15
C ILE A 186 -6.85 5.71 -7.12
N GLN A 187 -6.86 4.46 -7.58
CA GLN A 187 -7.02 3.32 -6.68
C GLN A 187 -5.88 3.20 -5.67
N LYS A 188 -4.63 3.35 -6.12
CA LYS A 188 -3.47 3.15 -5.24
C LYS A 188 -3.20 4.38 -4.38
N GLY A 189 -3.53 5.57 -4.87
CA GLY A 189 -3.53 6.80 -4.07
C GLY A 189 -4.52 6.73 -2.91
N VAL A 190 -5.72 6.18 -3.12
CA VAL A 190 -6.67 5.92 -2.02
C VAL A 190 -6.12 4.89 -1.03
N LEU A 191 -5.49 3.80 -1.48
CA LEU A 191 -4.81 2.85 -0.58
C LEU A 191 -3.68 3.51 0.23
N ARG A 192 -2.91 4.41 -0.39
CA ARG A 192 -1.88 5.20 0.29
C ARG A 192 -2.50 6.08 1.38
N ILE A 193 -3.62 6.74 1.09
CA ILE A 193 -4.39 7.51 2.09
C ILE A 193 -4.81 6.61 3.25
N ILE A 194 -5.38 5.43 2.99
CA ILE A 194 -5.80 4.48 4.01
C ILE A 194 -4.60 4.03 4.87
N TYR A 195 -3.43 3.83 4.25
CA TYR A 195 -2.20 3.49 4.97
C TYR A 195 -1.78 4.60 5.93
N HIS A 196 -1.65 5.84 5.46
CA HIS A 196 -1.30 6.96 6.33
C HIS A 196 -2.36 7.19 7.41
N TRP A 197 -3.63 6.92 7.12
CA TRP A 197 -4.70 6.99 8.11
C TRP A 197 -4.60 5.93 9.20
N SER A 198 -4.25 4.69 8.86
CA SER A 198 -3.97 3.67 9.87
C SER A 198 -2.68 3.99 10.65
N ALA A 199 -1.60 4.34 9.95
CA ALA A 199 -0.30 4.65 10.53
C ALA A 199 -0.35 5.80 11.55
N ARG A 200 -1.09 6.89 11.29
CA ARG A 200 -1.24 7.97 12.28
C ARG A 200 -1.89 7.49 13.58
N TYR A 201 -2.77 6.49 13.52
CA TYR A 201 -3.46 6.00 14.69
C TYR A 201 -2.57 5.07 15.51
N VAL A 202 -1.68 4.32 14.85
CA VAL A 202 -0.59 3.62 15.51
C VAL A 202 0.33 4.63 16.22
N ALA A 203 0.75 5.71 15.54
CA ALA A 203 1.61 6.74 16.13
C ALA A 203 0.95 7.43 17.35
N ARG A 204 -0.28 7.92 17.18
CA ARG A 204 -1.02 8.60 18.26
C ARG A 204 -1.37 7.65 19.41
N GLY A 205 -1.66 6.38 19.10
CA GLY A 205 -1.88 5.33 20.09
C GLY A 205 -0.66 5.13 21.00
N GLY A 206 0.55 5.24 20.45
CA GLY A 206 1.79 5.14 21.24
C GLY A 206 2.05 6.39 22.06
N ALA A 207 1.94 7.56 21.42
CA ALA A 207 2.14 8.85 22.09
C ALA A 207 1.20 9.07 23.29
N GLN A 208 0.00 8.49 23.25
CA GLN A 208 -1.01 8.62 24.31
C GLN A 208 -1.19 7.34 25.14
N LEU A 209 -0.53 6.25 24.76
CA LEU A 209 -0.80 4.89 25.26
C LEU A 209 -2.31 4.61 25.31
N ASN A 210 -3.00 4.84 24.19
CA ASN A 210 -4.45 4.76 24.11
C ASN A 210 -4.89 3.57 23.24
N PRO A 211 -5.44 2.49 23.83
CA PRO A 211 -5.86 1.32 23.07
C PRO A 211 -7.01 1.62 22.10
N GLY A 212 -7.86 2.61 22.41
CA GLY A 212 -8.93 3.04 21.52
C GLY A 212 -8.42 3.64 20.21
N LEU A 213 -7.22 4.22 20.18
CA LEU A 213 -6.59 4.67 18.93
C LEU A 213 -6.01 3.49 18.14
N VAL A 214 -5.55 2.45 18.83
CA VAL A 214 -5.14 1.20 18.15
C VAL A 214 -6.35 0.51 17.50
N ASP A 215 -7.53 0.55 18.14
CA ASP A 215 -8.78 0.09 17.52
C ASP A 215 -9.09 0.84 16.21
N GLU A 216 -8.83 2.16 16.18
CA GLU A 216 -9.01 2.98 14.98
C GLU A 216 -8.01 2.60 13.88
N ALA A 217 -6.74 2.35 14.24
CA ALA A 217 -5.73 1.87 13.29
C ALA A 217 -6.14 0.54 12.65
N TRP A 218 -6.56 -0.43 13.48
CA TRP A 218 -7.04 -1.73 13.04
C TRP A 218 -8.27 -1.61 12.13
N ALA A 219 -9.26 -0.81 12.52
CA ALA A 219 -10.49 -0.64 11.76
C ALA A 219 -10.24 -0.06 10.36
N VAL A 220 -9.33 0.90 10.24
CA VAL A 220 -8.91 1.46 8.94
C VAL A 220 -8.15 0.43 8.10
N TYR A 221 -7.27 -0.36 8.72
CA TYR A 221 -6.48 -1.39 8.03
C TYR A 221 -7.34 -2.53 7.49
N MET A 222 -8.23 -3.07 8.32
CA MET A 222 -9.11 -4.19 7.97
C MET A 222 -10.24 -3.77 7.06
N GLY A 223 -10.81 -2.58 7.26
CA GLY A 223 -12.02 -2.18 6.56
C GLY A 223 -13.25 -2.99 6.99
N TYR A 224 -14.32 -2.86 6.22
CA TYR A 224 -15.61 -3.48 6.47
C TYR A 224 -15.65 -4.94 5.99
N GLU A 225 -16.20 -5.82 6.84
CA GLU A 225 -16.40 -7.23 6.50
C GLU A 225 -17.62 -7.40 5.58
N VAL A 226 -17.43 -8.07 4.45
CA VAL A 226 -18.49 -8.49 3.54
C VAL A 226 -18.36 -10.00 3.30
N ASN A 227 -19.34 -10.77 3.76
CA ASN A 227 -19.40 -12.23 3.60
C ASN A 227 -18.13 -12.95 4.10
N GLY A 228 -17.63 -12.60 5.30
CA GLY A 228 -16.42 -13.22 5.86
C GLY A 228 -15.11 -12.76 5.25
N LYS A 229 -15.12 -11.72 4.40
CA LYS A 229 -13.94 -11.17 3.71
C LYS A 229 -13.87 -9.66 3.89
N TYR A 230 -12.71 -9.09 3.63
CA TYR A 230 -12.44 -7.66 3.78
C TYR A 230 -12.10 -7.01 2.44
N PRO A 231 -13.05 -6.92 1.48
CA PRO A 231 -12.76 -6.40 0.15
C PRO A 231 -12.29 -4.94 0.22
N ALA A 232 -11.46 -4.54 -0.74
CA ALA A 232 -10.97 -3.16 -0.86
C ALA A 232 -10.36 -2.62 0.45
N SER A 233 -9.53 -3.41 1.11
CA SER A 233 -8.80 -3.01 2.33
C SER A 233 -7.28 -3.15 2.13
N LEU A 234 -6.51 -2.61 3.08
CA LEU A 234 -5.07 -2.90 3.13
C LEU A 234 -4.81 -4.35 3.50
N SER A 235 -5.65 -4.95 4.35
CA SER A 235 -5.61 -6.39 4.65
C SER A 235 -5.76 -7.25 3.39
N ALA A 236 -6.75 -6.96 2.53
CA ALA A 236 -6.89 -7.67 1.25
C ALA A 236 -5.69 -7.45 0.32
N THR A 237 -5.07 -6.27 0.37
CA THR A 237 -3.85 -6.00 -0.41
C THR A 237 -2.67 -6.81 0.13
N ALA A 238 -2.51 -6.92 1.45
CA ALA A 238 -1.50 -7.77 2.09
C ALA A 238 -1.65 -9.23 1.67
N VAL A 239 -2.86 -9.80 1.83
CA VAL A 239 -3.16 -11.18 1.42
C VAL A 239 -2.93 -11.40 -0.08
N ALA A 240 -3.27 -10.42 -0.93
CA ALA A 240 -2.99 -10.51 -2.36
C ALA A 240 -1.47 -10.59 -2.63
N ARG A 241 -0.64 -9.81 -1.92
CA ARG A 241 0.82 -9.88 -2.07
C ARG A 241 1.41 -11.16 -1.53
N GLU A 242 0.88 -11.67 -0.43
CA GLU A 242 1.24 -12.99 0.07
C GLU A 242 1.02 -14.06 -0.99
N GLY A 243 -0.16 -14.07 -1.62
CA GLY A 243 -0.49 -15.00 -2.71
C GLY A 243 0.39 -14.83 -3.94
N ASN A 244 0.78 -13.60 -4.30
CA ASN A 244 1.62 -13.34 -5.46
C ASN A 244 3.04 -13.87 -5.34
N PHE A 245 3.51 -14.08 -4.11
CA PHE A 245 4.84 -14.56 -3.81
C PHE A 245 4.80 -15.87 -3.01
N ASN A 246 3.68 -16.61 -3.05
CA ASN A 246 3.49 -17.91 -2.40
C ASN A 246 3.92 -17.94 -0.92
N ARG A 247 3.54 -16.91 -0.16
CA ARG A 247 3.90 -16.73 1.26
C ARG A 247 2.68 -16.44 2.14
N PRO A 248 1.65 -17.31 2.14
CA PRO A 248 0.42 -17.07 2.86
C PRO A 248 0.66 -16.80 4.35
N GLY A 249 0.03 -15.77 4.90
CA GLY A 249 0.10 -15.40 6.31
C GLY A 249 1.43 -14.77 6.75
N SER A 250 2.29 -14.32 5.84
CA SER A 250 3.58 -13.68 6.18
C SER A 250 3.49 -12.18 6.47
N ILE A 251 2.36 -11.54 6.17
CA ILE A 251 2.15 -10.10 6.33
C ILE A 251 0.88 -9.82 7.12
N ASP A 252 -0.29 -10.23 6.61
CA ASP A 252 -1.58 -9.81 7.15
C ASP A 252 -1.78 -10.30 8.60
N THR A 253 -1.56 -11.60 8.82
CA THR A 253 -1.67 -12.21 10.15
C THR A 253 -0.70 -11.57 11.15
N PRO A 254 0.63 -11.50 10.89
CA PRO A 254 1.56 -10.83 11.78
C PRO A 254 1.23 -9.35 12.05
N LEU A 255 0.68 -8.63 11.08
CA LEU A 255 0.29 -7.23 11.26
C LEU A 255 -0.86 -7.11 12.26
N ARG A 256 -1.90 -7.95 12.12
CA ARG A 256 -3.03 -7.98 13.07
C ARG A 256 -2.59 -8.41 14.46
N GLU A 257 -1.68 -9.37 14.56
CA GLU A 257 -1.08 -9.76 15.84
C GLU A 257 -0.27 -8.61 16.46
N ALA A 258 0.48 -7.85 15.66
CA ALA A 258 1.23 -6.69 16.12
C ALA A 258 0.30 -5.57 16.61
N LEU A 259 -0.80 -5.29 15.91
CA LEU A 259 -1.84 -4.37 16.39
C LEU A 259 -2.44 -4.85 17.72
N SER A 260 -2.69 -6.15 17.87
CA SER A 260 -3.21 -6.74 19.12
C SER A 260 -2.20 -6.55 20.27
N ARG A 261 -0.91 -6.77 20.02
CA ARG A 261 0.17 -6.47 20.99
C ARG A 261 0.23 -4.98 21.34
N ALA A 262 0.10 -4.09 20.36
CA ALA A 262 0.10 -2.64 20.60
C ALA A 262 -1.12 -2.20 21.43
N GLN A 263 -2.30 -2.75 21.17
CA GLN A 263 -3.51 -2.48 21.95
C GLN A 263 -3.34 -2.95 23.40
N LYS A 264 -2.78 -4.14 23.61
CA LYS A 264 -2.46 -4.66 24.94
C LYS A 264 -1.46 -3.77 25.66
N ALA A 265 -0.34 -3.42 25.02
CA ALA A 265 0.68 -2.56 25.61
C ALA A 265 0.12 -1.18 25.99
N ALA A 266 -0.73 -0.59 25.14
CA ALA A 266 -1.41 0.66 25.44
C ALA A 266 -2.38 0.54 26.63
N THR A 267 -3.06 -0.59 26.76
CA THR A 267 -3.93 -0.89 27.91
C THR A 267 -3.12 -0.98 29.20
N ASP A 268 -1.98 -1.68 29.14
CA ASP A 268 -1.08 -1.90 30.27
C ASP A 268 -0.20 -0.68 30.58
N LYS A 269 -0.27 0.37 29.76
CA LYS A 269 0.59 1.57 29.81
C LYS A 269 2.08 1.26 29.68
N ASP A 270 2.41 0.21 28.93
CA ASP A 270 3.78 -0.19 28.64
C ASP A 270 4.27 0.46 27.34
N ALA A 271 5.05 1.54 27.48
CA ALA A 271 5.59 2.27 26.34
C ALA A 271 6.60 1.47 25.52
N SER A 272 7.44 0.65 26.16
CA SER A 272 8.45 -0.13 25.47
C SER A 272 7.81 -1.24 24.65
N ALA A 273 6.87 -1.99 25.25
CA ALA A 273 6.14 -3.02 24.52
C ALA A 273 5.27 -2.43 23.40
N TYR A 274 4.78 -1.20 23.56
CA TYR A 274 4.07 -0.50 22.49
C TYR A 274 5.00 -0.17 21.34
N GLU A 275 6.19 0.38 21.63
CA GLU A 275 7.18 0.74 20.61
C GLU A 275 7.59 -0.49 19.79
N ASP A 276 7.89 -1.61 20.44
CA ASP A 276 8.21 -2.88 19.76
C ASP A 276 7.05 -3.33 18.85
N ALA A 277 5.82 -3.33 19.36
CA ALA A 277 4.65 -3.71 18.58
C ALA A 277 4.38 -2.74 17.41
N ALA A 278 4.60 -1.44 17.60
CA ALA A 278 4.45 -0.44 16.55
C ALA A 278 5.50 -0.62 15.44
N ASN A 279 6.75 -0.94 15.80
CA ASN A 279 7.79 -1.26 14.82
C ASN A 279 7.42 -2.48 13.97
N ASP A 280 6.83 -3.52 14.58
CA ASP A 280 6.29 -4.66 13.85
C ASP A 280 5.14 -4.26 12.90
N VAL A 281 4.23 -3.38 13.34
CA VAL A 281 3.16 -2.85 12.47
C VAL A 281 3.73 -2.09 11.28
N TYR A 282 4.69 -1.18 11.49
CA TYR A 282 5.31 -0.41 10.41
C TYR A 282 6.11 -1.31 9.45
N SER A 283 6.82 -2.31 9.98
CA SER A 283 7.49 -3.34 9.19
C SER A 283 6.51 -4.03 8.22
N ARG A 284 5.36 -4.48 8.72
CA ARG A 284 4.35 -5.15 7.88
C ARG A 284 3.66 -4.18 6.91
N PHE A 285 3.37 -2.93 7.31
CA PHE A 285 2.87 -1.93 6.37
C PHE A 285 3.83 -1.69 5.22
N ASN A 286 5.11 -1.48 5.51
CA ASN A 286 6.13 -1.27 4.50
C ASN A 286 6.30 -2.49 3.59
N ALA A 287 6.17 -3.71 4.14
CA ALA A 287 6.20 -4.95 3.35
C ALA A 287 5.09 -5.00 2.29
N ILE A 288 3.87 -4.50 2.57
CA ILE A 288 2.77 -4.43 1.58
C ILE A 288 3.21 -3.60 0.36
N PHE A 289 3.78 -2.42 0.58
CA PHE A 289 4.19 -1.52 -0.49
C PHE A 289 5.48 -1.96 -1.18
N TYR A 290 6.43 -2.52 -0.45
CA TYR A 290 7.65 -3.13 -0.99
C TYR A 290 7.30 -4.28 -1.94
N LEU A 291 6.46 -5.23 -1.53
CA LEU A 291 6.04 -6.35 -2.38
C LEU A 291 5.18 -5.91 -3.55
N SER A 292 4.33 -4.91 -3.34
CA SER A 292 3.56 -4.33 -4.44
C SER A 292 4.47 -3.70 -5.49
N THR A 293 5.46 -2.92 -5.06
CA THR A 293 6.46 -2.32 -5.95
C THR A 293 7.21 -3.41 -6.73
N ALA A 294 7.74 -4.41 -6.02
CA ALA A 294 8.48 -5.51 -6.63
C ALA A 294 7.65 -6.31 -7.65
N ARG A 295 6.38 -6.59 -7.36
CA ARG A 295 5.44 -7.23 -8.31
C ARG A 295 5.37 -6.43 -9.61
N TYR A 296 5.18 -5.12 -9.53
CA TYR A 296 4.99 -4.29 -10.71
C TYR A 296 6.28 -3.99 -11.48
N LEU A 297 7.45 -4.15 -10.86
CA LEU A 297 8.70 -4.27 -11.61
C LEU A 297 8.66 -5.48 -12.55
N ASN A 298 8.14 -6.63 -12.12
CA ASN A 298 8.05 -7.82 -12.98
C ASN A 298 6.90 -7.74 -13.99
N GLU A 299 5.71 -7.33 -13.54
CA GLU A 299 4.53 -7.27 -14.40
C GLU A 299 4.74 -6.35 -15.61
N SER A 300 5.34 -5.18 -15.39
CA SER A 300 5.59 -4.20 -16.45
C SER A 300 6.48 -4.75 -17.56
N VAL A 301 7.61 -5.38 -17.22
CA VAL A 301 8.49 -5.99 -18.22
C VAL A 301 7.82 -7.17 -18.92
N ARG A 302 7.03 -7.98 -18.19
CA ARG A 302 6.29 -9.11 -18.78
C ARG A 302 5.30 -8.63 -19.84
N SER A 303 4.53 -7.57 -19.56
CA SER A 303 3.60 -7.00 -20.53
C SER A 303 4.30 -6.36 -21.72
N ALA A 304 5.45 -5.70 -21.50
CA ALA A 304 6.26 -5.13 -22.57
C ALA A 304 6.81 -6.22 -23.50
N GLN A 305 7.34 -7.32 -22.95
CA GLN A 305 7.81 -8.47 -23.72
C GLN A 305 6.70 -9.21 -24.45
N ALA A 306 5.46 -9.18 -23.92
CA ALA A 306 4.26 -9.67 -24.60
C ALA A 306 3.74 -8.72 -25.70
N GLY A 307 4.42 -7.60 -25.96
CA GLY A 307 4.04 -6.63 -27.00
C GLY A 307 2.90 -5.69 -26.60
N SER A 308 2.49 -5.67 -25.33
CA SER A 308 1.40 -4.83 -24.84
C SER A 308 1.94 -3.57 -24.15
N ALA A 309 2.31 -2.56 -24.94
CA ALA A 309 2.88 -1.31 -24.44
C ALA A 309 1.93 -0.56 -23.49
N ASP A 310 0.62 -0.50 -23.80
CA ASP A 310 -0.37 0.16 -22.96
C ASP A 310 -0.54 -0.52 -21.60
N ARG A 311 -0.53 -1.85 -21.59
CA ARG A 311 -0.61 -2.63 -20.35
C ARG A 311 0.65 -2.47 -19.51
N ALA A 312 1.82 -2.50 -20.14
CA ALA A 312 3.08 -2.22 -19.47
C ALA A 312 3.09 -0.80 -18.86
N ALA A 313 2.64 0.21 -19.60
CA ALA A 313 2.54 1.58 -19.11
C ALA A 313 1.56 1.72 -17.91
N ALA A 314 0.41 1.04 -17.96
CA ALA A 314 -0.53 1.01 -16.84
C ALA A 314 0.07 0.32 -15.60
N GLN A 315 0.80 -0.78 -15.78
CA GLN A 315 1.46 -1.51 -14.70
C GLN A 315 2.65 -0.73 -14.12
N GLN A 316 3.37 0.03 -14.94
CA GLN A 316 4.42 0.92 -14.45
C GLN A 316 3.84 2.00 -13.52
N ILE A 317 2.71 2.62 -13.93
CA ILE A 317 2.02 3.61 -13.11
C ILE A 317 1.43 2.99 -11.84
N GLU A 318 0.90 1.77 -11.91
CA GLU A 318 0.44 1.05 -10.72
C GLU A 318 1.58 0.81 -9.73
N GLY A 319 2.74 0.34 -10.21
CA GLY A 319 3.94 0.12 -9.41
C GLY A 319 4.48 1.41 -8.78
N LEU A 320 4.60 2.49 -9.56
CA LEU A 320 5.00 3.80 -9.05
C LEU A 320 4.06 4.32 -7.98
N SER A 321 2.75 4.11 -8.14
CA SER A 321 1.76 4.59 -7.19
C SER A 321 1.84 3.84 -5.85
N PHE A 322 2.18 2.55 -5.85
CA PHE A 322 2.51 1.83 -4.62
C PHE A 322 3.82 2.34 -4.01
N TYR A 323 4.86 2.50 -4.84
CA TYR A 323 6.19 2.93 -4.39
C TYR A 323 6.16 4.27 -3.65
N ARG A 324 5.34 5.23 -4.10
CA ARG A 324 5.16 6.54 -3.45
C ARG A 324 4.77 6.48 -1.96
N SER A 325 4.29 5.35 -1.46
CA SER A 325 3.99 5.19 -0.03
C SER A 325 5.25 4.98 0.82
N ILE A 326 6.30 4.42 0.23
CA ILE A 326 7.60 4.14 0.90
C ILE A 326 8.76 4.96 0.33
N GLN A 327 8.51 5.69 -0.75
CA GLN A 327 9.51 6.45 -1.49
C GLN A 327 10.30 7.44 -0.62
N PRO A 328 9.70 8.26 0.27
CA PRO A 328 10.48 9.18 1.11
C PRO A 328 11.51 8.45 1.97
N THR A 329 11.14 7.30 2.56
CA THR A 329 12.04 6.46 3.36
C THR A 329 13.17 5.88 2.51
N VAL A 330 12.85 5.40 1.30
CA VAL A 330 13.85 4.86 0.38
C VAL A 330 14.83 5.94 -0.08
N ALA A 331 14.34 7.11 -0.48
CA ALA A 331 15.17 8.21 -0.95
C ALA A 331 16.07 8.79 0.16
N THR A 332 15.57 8.83 1.39
CA THR A 332 16.35 9.25 2.56
C THR A 332 17.48 8.26 2.86
N ALA A 333 17.21 6.95 2.75
CA ALA A 333 18.21 5.92 2.98
C ALA A 333 19.24 5.81 1.84
N ASP A 334 18.78 5.89 0.59
CA ASP A 334 19.59 5.79 -0.62
C ASP A 334 18.90 6.50 -1.79
N SER A 335 19.27 7.76 -2.03
CA SER A 335 18.75 8.57 -3.15
C SER A 335 19.07 7.98 -4.53
N ALA A 336 20.18 7.24 -4.68
CA ALA A 336 20.48 6.55 -5.93
C ALA A 336 19.56 5.34 -6.13
N ALA A 337 19.14 4.66 -5.06
CA ALA A 337 18.12 3.61 -5.17
C ALA A 337 16.78 4.18 -5.63
N ASP A 338 16.31 5.27 -5.01
CA ASP A 338 15.09 5.97 -5.45
C ASP A 338 15.14 6.35 -6.93
N SER A 339 16.22 7.02 -7.36
CA SER A 339 16.40 7.40 -8.76
C SER A 339 16.33 6.20 -9.72
N THR A 340 16.92 5.05 -9.36
CA THR A 340 16.86 3.84 -10.19
C THR A 340 15.44 3.27 -10.27
N ILE A 341 14.71 3.23 -9.17
CA ILE A 341 13.33 2.71 -9.11
C ILE A 341 12.39 3.61 -9.89
N VAL A 342 12.46 4.93 -9.68
CA VAL A 342 11.65 5.91 -10.42
C VAL A 342 11.95 5.82 -11.91
N SER A 343 13.22 5.79 -12.30
CA SER A 343 13.65 5.67 -13.71
C SER A 343 13.09 4.42 -14.39
N TYR A 344 12.95 3.31 -13.67
CA TYR A 344 12.29 2.11 -14.20
C TYR A 344 10.81 2.37 -14.50
N PHE A 345 10.06 2.94 -13.56
CA PHE A 345 8.63 3.16 -13.73
C PHE A 345 8.28 4.30 -14.69
N THR A 346 9.18 5.25 -14.91
CA THR A 346 8.95 6.34 -15.87
C THR A 346 9.57 6.08 -17.25
N ALA A 347 10.22 4.94 -17.45
CA ALA A 347 10.80 4.57 -18.73
C ALA A 347 9.73 4.35 -19.81
N ALA A 348 10.07 4.61 -21.07
CA ALA A 348 9.24 4.18 -22.19
C ALA A 348 9.03 2.65 -22.13
N PRO A 349 7.79 2.13 -22.27
CA PRO A 349 7.51 0.70 -22.09
C PRO A 349 8.37 -0.22 -22.95
N GLY A 350 8.65 0.17 -24.20
CA GLY A 350 9.51 -0.60 -25.13
C GLY A 350 10.98 -0.69 -24.72
N SER A 351 11.42 0.06 -23.70
CA SER A 351 12.78 0.05 -23.18
C SER A 351 12.95 -0.83 -21.93
N LEU A 352 11.88 -1.48 -21.47
CA LEU A 352 11.92 -2.36 -20.31
C LEU A 352 12.62 -3.68 -20.66
N THR A 353 13.56 -4.07 -19.81
CA THR A 353 14.28 -5.35 -19.93
C THR A 353 14.32 -6.05 -18.58
N VAL A 354 14.58 -7.36 -18.60
CA VAL A 354 14.81 -8.14 -17.38
C VAL A 354 15.95 -7.55 -16.55
N GLN A 355 17.04 -7.13 -17.20
CA GLN A 355 18.16 -6.48 -16.50
C GLN A 355 17.72 -5.22 -15.76
N ARG A 356 16.96 -4.32 -16.40
CA ARG A 356 16.46 -3.10 -15.73
C ARG A 356 15.52 -3.41 -14.58
N ARG A 357 14.71 -4.46 -14.71
CA ARG A 357 13.85 -4.97 -13.63
C ARG A 357 14.69 -5.46 -12.45
N ASP A 358 15.76 -6.21 -12.72
CA ASP A 358 16.66 -6.73 -11.69
C ASP A 358 17.46 -5.61 -11.01
N ASP A 359 17.93 -4.61 -11.77
CA ASP A 359 18.61 -3.42 -11.24
C ASP A 359 17.69 -2.60 -10.32
N ALA A 360 16.43 -2.41 -10.71
CA ALA A 360 15.43 -1.71 -9.90
C ALA A 360 15.05 -2.51 -8.64
N LEU A 361 14.96 -3.84 -8.74
CA LEU A 361 14.74 -4.69 -7.57
C LEU A 361 15.94 -4.66 -6.62
N ALA A 362 17.16 -4.72 -7.15
CA ALA A 362 18.38 -4.59 -6.36
C ALA A 362 18.44 -3.24 -5.65
N ALA A 363 18.06 -2.15 -6.31
CA ALA A 363 17.91 -0.83 -5.71
C ALA A 363 16.87 -0.82 -4.57
N LEU A 364 15.68 -1.37 -4.80
CA LEU A 364 14.64 -1.48 -3.77
C LEU A 364 15.15 -2.27 -2.54
N ASN A 365 15.94 -3.32 -2.76
CA ASN A 365 16.55 -4.13 -1.70
C ASN A 365 17.64 -3.41 -0.90
N ARG A 366 18.16 -2.26 -1.34
CA ARG A 366 19.14 -1.49 -0.55
C ARG A 366 18.49 -0.72 0.60
N ALA A 367 17.20 -0.39 0.49
CA ALA A 367 16.45 0.30 1.54
C ALA A 367 15.80 -0.66 2.57
N PHE A 368 16.17 -1.94 2.55
CA PHE A 368 15.51 -2.99 3.33
C PHE A 368 15.43 -2.70 4.83
N GLU A 369 16.57 -2.32 5.43
CA GLU A 369 16.67 -2.00 6.86
C GLU A 369 15.91 -0.72 7.20
N ALA A 370 16.00 0.31 6.35
CA ALA A 370 15.29 1.58 6.55
C ALA A 370 13.76 1.42 6.52
N LEU A 371 13.27 0.42 5.79
CA LEU A 371 11.86 0.05 5.72
C LEU A 371 11.44 -0.91 6.84
N LEU A 372 12.34 -1.26 7.76
CA LEU A 372 12.11 -2.23 8.85
C LEU A 372 11.69 -3.61 8.33
N LEU A 373 12.09 -3.99 7.12
CA LEU A 373 11.66 -5.26 6.52
C LEU A 373 12.36 -6.43 7.21
N GLN A 374 11.62 -7.54 7.32
CA GLN A 374 12.13 -8.78 7.88
C GLN A 374 12.83 -9.58 6.78
N PRO A 375 13.91 -10.34 7.05
CA PRO A 375 14.63 -11.10 6.02
C PRO A 375 13.74 -11.96 5.11
N SER A 376 12.64 -12.51 5.65
CA SER A 376 11.63 -13.28 4.92
C SER A 376 10.82 -12.48 3.88
N ASP A 377 10.83 -11.15 3.95
CA ASP A 377 10.17 -10.30 2.96
C ASP A 377 10.95 -10.20 1.66
N ARG A 378 12.27 -10.43 1.70
CA ARG A 378 13.19 -10.13 0.60
C ARG A 378 12.79 -10.86 -0.68
N VAL A 379 12.61 -10.07 -1.73
CA VAL A 379 12.36 -10.53 -3.10
C VAL A 379 13.67 -10.58 -3.86
N THR A 380 13.89 -11.67 -4.58
CA THR A 380 14.99 -11.84 -5.53
C THR A 380 14.43 -12.04 -6.94
N PRO A 381 15.25 -11.96 -8.00
CA PRO A 381 14.78 -12.29 -9.35
C PRO A 381 14.13 -13.68 -9.45
N ALA A 382 14.60 -14.65 -8.65
CA ALA A 382 14.03 -15.99 -8.57
C ALA A 382 12.63 -16.03 -7.91
N SER A 383 12.19 -14.96 -7.25
CA SER A 383 10.84 -14.88 -6.68
C SER A 383 9.75 -14.61 -7.73
N PHE A 384 10.12 -14.33 -8.98
CA PHE A 384 9.19 -14.06 -10.08
C PHE A 384 8.93 -15.26 -11.00
N SER A 385 9.61 -16.38 -10.77
CA SER A 385 9.51 -17.60 -11.60
C SER A 385 8.23 -18.37 -11.36
#